data_AF-A0A7W8X734-F1
#
_entry.id   AF-A0A7W8X734-F1
#
_cell.length_a   1.000
_cell.length_b   1.000
_cell.length_c   1.000
_cell.angle_alpha   90.00
_cell.angle_beta   90.00
_cell.angle_gamma   90.00
#
_symmetry.space_group_name_H-M   'P 1'
#
loop_
_entity.id
_entity.type
_entity.pdbx_description
1 polymer ?
#
loop_
_entity_poly.entity_id
_entity_poly.type
_entity_poly.pdbx_seq_one_letter_code
_entity_poly.pdbx_strand_id
1 'polypeptide(L)' 'MHMFDRTCRTHGIEHRLTKPNHPWTNGQVERMNRTIRAATVKRYHYDSQDQLTDFLAAILAAA' A
#
# COMPACT_ATOMS: atom_id res chain seq x y z
N MET A 1 12.12 -13.85 -16.81
CA MET A 1 12.24 -13.35 -15.42
C MET A 1 12.01 -11.85 -15.44
N HIS A 2 11.00 -11.36 -14.73
CA HIS A 2 10.66 -9.93 -14.73
C HIS A 2 11.74 -9.11 -13.98
N MET A 3 11.89 -7.82 -14.28
CA MET A 3 12.89 -6.97 -13.62
C MET A 3 12.68 -6.94 -12.11
N PHE A 4 11.42 -6.92 -11.67
CA PHE A 4 11.05 -7.00 -10.26
C PHE A 4 11.52 -8.31 -9.60
N ASP A 5 11.30 -9.46 -10.25
CA ASP A 5 11.74 -10.77 -9.72
C ASP A 5 13.26 -10.81 -9.53
N ARG A 6 14.00 -10.16 -10.46
CA ARG A 6 15.46 -10.09 -10.40
C ARG A 6 15.90 -9.30 -9.18
N THR A 7 15.30 -8.14 -8.95
CA THR A 7 15.57 -7.30 -7.78
C THR A 7 15.25 -8.04 -6.48
N CYS A 8 14.09 -8.70 -6.39
CA CYS A 8 13.72 -9.51 -5.23
C CYS A 8 14.77 -10.59 -4.94
N ARG A 9 15.20 -11.33 -5.97
CA ARG A 9 16.25 -12.35 -5.83
C ARG A 9 17.59 -11.78 -5.35
N THR A 10 18.02 -10.63 -5.90
CA THR A 10 19.26 -9.96 -5.47
C THR A 10 19.24 -9.58 -3.99
N HIS A 11 18.06 -9.22 -3.46
CA HIS A 11 17.90 -8.82 -2.06
C HIS A 11 17.46 -9.98 -1.14
N GLY A 12 17.38 -11.22 -1.64
CA GLY A 12 16.92 -12.36 -0.85
C GLY A 12 15.44 -12.29 -0.45
N ILE A 13 14.64 -11.48 -1.15
CA ILE A 13 13.21 -11.30 -0.89
C ILE A 13 12.43 -12.35 -1.68
N GLU A 14 11.64 -13.15 -0.98
CA GLU A 14 10.72 -14.09 -1.62
C GLU A 14 9.54 -13.33 -2.25
N HIS A 15 9.43 -13.38 -3.58
CA HIS A 15 8.31 -12.79 -4.29
C HIS A 15 7.12 -13.75 -4.30
N ARG A 16 6.13 -13.50 -3.43
CA ARG A 16 4.89 -14.30 -3.33
C ARG A 16 3.76 -13.63 -4.09
N LEU A 17 3.16 -14.38 -5.02
CA LEU A 17 1.94 -13.97 -5.73
C LEU A 17 0.70 -14.52 -5.02
N THR A 18 -0.39 -13.75 -5.06
CA THR A 18 -1.70 -14.22 -4.60
C THR A 18 -2.24 -15.25 -5.59
N LYS A 19 -2.83 -16.34 -5.08
CA LYS A 19 -3.49 -17.32 -5.93
C LYS A 19 -4.83 -16.74 -6.46
N PRO A 20 -5.21 -17.01 -7.72
CA PRO A 20 -6.53 -16.65 -8.22
C PRO A 20 -7.66 -17.18 -7.33
N ASN A 21 -8.75 -16.42 -7.19
CA ASN A 21 -9.92 -16.78 -6.34
C ASN A 21 -9.63 -16.91 -4.83
N HIS A 22 -8.52 -16.35 -4.33
CA HIS A 22 -8.18 -16.34 -2.90
C HIS A 22 -8.07 -14.91 -2.32
N PRO A 23 -9.16 -14.13 -2.32
CA PRO A 23 -9.12 -12.71 -1.93
C PRO A 23 -8.66 -12.47 -0.48
N TRP A 24 -8.89 -13.42 0.42
CA TRP A 24 -8.49 -13.28 1.83
C TRP A 24 -6.98 -13.14 2.02
N THR A 25 -6.16 -13.62 1.06
CA THR A 25 -4.70 -13.46 1.08
C THR A 25 -4.25 -12.01 0.85
N ASN A 26 -5.12 -11.19 0.25
CA ASN A 26 -4.90 -9.75 0.07
C ASN A 26 -5.60 -8.91 1.16
N GLY A 27 -6.33 -9.55 2.07
CA GLY A 27 -7.22 -8.88 3.01
C GLY A 27 -6.53 -7.93 4.01
N GLN A 28 -5.25 -8.15 4.32
CA GLN A 28 -4.48 -7.25 5.18
C GLN A 28 -4.26 -5.89 4.51
N VAL A 29 -3.74 -5.88 3.28
CA VAL A 29 -3.55 -4.65 2.48
C VAL A 29 -4.89 -3.98 2.21
N GLU A 30 -5.94 -4.74 1.90
CA GLU A 30 -7.27 -4.17 1.69
C GLU A 30 -7.87 -3.53 2.95
N ARG A 31 -7.65 -4.11 4.14
CA ARG A 31 -8.06 -3.46 5.41
C ARG A 31 -7.26 -2.20 5.65
N MET A 32 -5.94 -2.23 5.48
CA MET A 32 -5.07 -1.07 5.64
C MET A 32 -5.50 0.08 4.73
N ASN A 33 -5.69 -0.19 3.43
CA ASN A 33 -6.13 0.80 2.46
C ASN A 33 -7.49 1.40 2.80
N ARG A 34 -8.41 0.60 3.36
CA ARG A 34 -9.72 1.09 3.82
C ARG A 34 -9.58 2.05 5.00
N THR A 35 -8.73 1.72 5.98
CA THR A 35 -8.45 2.58 7.13
C THR A 35 -7.85 3.91 6.69
N ILE A 36 -6.81 3.87 5.84
CA ILE A 36 -6.18 5.07 5.29
C ILE A 36 -7.23 5.91 4.56
N ARG A 37 -8.00 5.32 3.64
CA ARG A 37 -9.01 6.06 2.86
C ARG A 37 -10.12 6.67 3.71
N ALA A 38 -10.50 6.00 4.80
CA ALA A 38 -11.49 6.52 5.75
C ALA A 38 -10.95 7.71 6.56
N ALA A 39 -9.67 7.67 6.94
CA ALA A 39 -9.01 8.74 7.68
C ALA A 39 -8.62 9.95 6.81
N THR A 40 -8.42 9.74 5.50
CA THR A 40 -7.85 10.72 4.55
C THR A 40 -8.91 11.26 3.59
N VAL A 41 -9.04 10.62 2.42
CA VAL A 41 -9.76 11.01 1.22
C VAL A 41 -11.26 11.19 1.45
N LYS A 42 -11.85 10.52 2.44
CA LYS A 42 -13.27 10.70 2.77
C LYS A 42 -13.55 11.89 3.69
N ARG A 43 -12.53 12.45 4.34
CA ARG A 43 -12.69 13.46 5.40
C ARG A 43 -12.07 14.82 5.05
N TYR A 44 -11.07 14.83 4.17
CA TYR A 44 -10.35 16.03 3.76
C TYR A 44 -10.38 16.19 2.25
N HIS A 45 -10.56 17.44 1.79
CA HIS A 45 -10.29 17.81 0.40
C HIS A 45 -8.80 18.17 0.28
N TYR A 46 -8.18 17.75 -0.82
CA TYR A 46 -6.79 18.07 -1.14
C TYR A 46 -6.77 18.88 -2.42
N ASP A 47 -6.15 20.06 -2.38
CA ASP A 47 -6.03 20.95 -3.52
C ASP A 47 -4.87 20.54 -4.44
N SER A 48 -3.94 19.73 -3.92
CA SER A 48 -2.76 19.25 -4.64
C SER A 48 -2.34 17.85 -4.18
N GLN A 49 -1.53 17.21 -5.02
CA GLN A 49 -0.97 15.90 -4.71
C GLN A 49 0.08 15.95 -3.59
N ASP A 50 0.76 17.08 -3.42
CA ASP A 50 1.74 17.27 -2.34
C ASP A 50 1.05 17.26 -0.97
N GLN A 51 -0.11 17.91 -0.84
CA GLN A 51 -0.90 17.87 0.40
C GLN A 51 -1.33 16.45 0.78
N LEU A 52 -1.68 15.61 -0.20
CA LEU A 52 -1.97 14.20 0.05
C LEU A 52 -0.71 13.45 0.52
N THR A 53 0.42 13.69 -0.13
CA THR A 53 1.71 13.04 0.18
C THR A 53 2.17 13.35 1.61
N ASP A 54 2.16 14.62 2.00
CA ASP A 54 2.56 15.06 3.35
C ASP A 54 1.66 14.44 4.43
N PHE A 55 0.36 14.39 4.17
CA PHE A 55 -0.59 13.81 5.11
C PHE A 55 -0.41 12.28 5.24
N LEU A 56 -0.16 11.58 4.14
CA LEU A 56 0.13 10.14 4.18
C LEU A 56 1.44 9.87 4.95
N ALA A 57 2.46 10.68 4.77
CA ALA A 57 3.71 10.58 5.53
C ALA A 57 3.46 10.78 7.04
N ALA A 58 2.63 11.75 7.42
CA ALA A 58 2.26 11.97 8.81
C ALA A 58 1.52 10.78 9.43
N ILE A 59 0.62 10.11 8.68
CA ILE A 59 -0.05 8.89 9.14
C ILE A 59 0.96 7.77 9.39
N LEU A 60 1.88 7.55 8.45
CA LEU A 60 2.87 6.48 8.55
C LEU A 60 3.87 6.71 9.69
N ALA A 61 4.16 7.97 10.03
CA ALA A 61 5.03 8.34 11.15
C ALA A 61 4.35 8.25 12.53
N ALA A 62 3.02 8.21 12.58
CA ALA A 62 2.24 8.16 13.82
C ALA A 62 1.83 6.74 14.25
N ALA A 63 2.19 5.72 13.48
CA ALA A 63 1.94 4.29 13.74
C ALA A 63 3.16 3.63 14.39
#